data_AF-A0A3D5BL34-F1
#
_entry.id   AF-A0A3D5BL34-F1
#
_cell.length_a   1.000
_cell.length_b   1.000
_cell.length_c   1.000
_cell.angle_alpha   90.00
_cell.angle_beta   90.00
_cell.angle_gamma   90.00
#
_symmetry.space_group_name_H-M   'P 1'
#
loop_
_entity.id
_entity.type
_entity.pdbx_description
1 polymer ?
#
loop_
_entity_poly.entity_id
_entity_poly.type
_entity_poly.pdbx_seq_one_letter_code
_entity_poly.pdbx_strand_id
1 'polypeptide(L)'
;MKNLKKALLSTAILAGLSAGNAFAGTEACFEVYSVADGLAPTAFDTLYTPASCIAEASRTGAAAAQLQATDSVKVAYELTKSLTLDFDAATQVAPGTDDLHIVYIPTTDIPGGTKITMKLAGATFAGNSNQIHLLKDAGDATNVSAVASSDGAVDGQSTITFITKAGITIGAGTRLVLSRLSSGTYAAGIDPVGVKIENTACTDSSSASKVTIQATEAKTDGGTGYTIAGGASAAQEVVDTSAQFVTFVGSSTVNGQVNAESKNFDEAAITARTEFVYDTASNQGLILQKANLIHKAGFIDRFAALDYRITRAVGDKFELSFVETADAGASVKAEVYNSRSAVGALTAAFDLNGAATGTALDFVSAKPATAQITLDATQVFSPVATGAETIPASYVSGEDYNELFITVSQTDLTKIMNFNYDINTHAKLNLSDANQLDHCDVTKNTHNVGVNGAVLKVPYTVAGTGNFVRITNEHTVAAEVTVDLFSESADGTTGNRAVTAVKLANVPAKSSVVYYVPDVVQAGVDQKNYAGSDGVTANGANLRHTMTFTVTSPKNTVHGVSVQKLSTGQDRVMPVLDLNDWQQ
;
A
#
# COMPACT_ATOMS: atom_id res chain seq x y z
N MET A 1 51.00 -44.80 42.00
CA MET A 1 50.72 -44.58 40.55
C MET A 1 49.31 -44.04 40.21
N LYS A 2 48.48 -43.57 41.17
CA LYS A 2 47.16 -42.96 40.87
C LYS A 2 47.12 -41.43 40.81
N ASN A 3 48.18 -40.73 41.28
CA ASN A 3 48.19 -39.27 41.33
C ASN A 3 48.94 -38.58 40.18
N LEU A 4 49.66 -39.33 39.32
CA LEU A 4 50.29 -38.74 38.12
C LEU A 4 49.31 -38.51 36.96
N LYS A 5 48.19 -39.26 36.88
CA LYS A 5 47.23 -39.11 35.77
C LYS A 5 46.39 -37.84 35.83
N LYS A 6 46.06 -37.31 37.02
CA LYS A 6 45.31 -36.05 37.15
C LYS A 6 46.17 -34.80 36.89
N ALA A 7 47.44 -34.82 37.31
CA ALA A 7 48.37 -33.71 37.09
C ALA A 7 48.73 -33.55 35.59
N LEU A 8 48.86 -34.67 34.86
CA LEU A 8 49.12 -34.67 33.41
C LEU A 8 47.91 -34.28 32.55
N LEU A 9 46.69 -34.52 33.04
CA LEU A 9 45.45 -34.02 32.40
C LEU A 9 45.32 -32.50 32.59
N SER A 10 45.62 -31.97 33.78
CA SER A 10 45.61 -30.52 34.02
C SER A 10 46.70 -29.76 33.28
N THR A 11 47.90 -30.35 33.08
CA THR A 11 48.97 -29.70 32.30
C THR A 11 48.81 -29.88 30.79
N ALA A 12 48.12 -30.90 30.30
CA ALA A 12 47.73 -30.99 28.89
C ALA A 12 46.58 -30.03 28.54
N ILE A 13 45.65 -29.80 29.48
CA ILE A 13 44.59 -28.79 29.35
C ILE A 13 45.19 -27.37 29.46
N LEU A 14 46.17 -27.14 30.36
CA LEU A 14 46.86 -25.83 30.44
C LEU A 14 47.83 -25.57 29.27
N ALA A 15 48.51 -26.60 28.76
CA ALA A 15 49.38 -26.45 27.58
C ALA A 15 48.56 -26.22 26.28
N GLY A 16 47.34 -26.77 26.22
CA GLY A 16 46.35 -26.45 25.17
C GLY A 16 45.76 -25.05 25.32
N LEU A 17 45.67 -24.50 26.53
CA LEU A 17 45.23 -23.12 26.81
C LEU A 17 46.33 -22.07 26.58
N SER A 18 47.60 -22.46 26.43
CA SER A 18 48.75 -21.54 26.31
C SER A 18 49.34 -21.42 24.89
N ALA A 19 48.76 -22.07 23.88
CA ALA A 19 49.25 -22.00 22.51
C ALA A 19 48.14 -21.53 21.56
N GLY A 20 48.11 -20.21 21.30
CA GLY A 20 47.31 -19.57 20.26
C GLY A 20 45.94 -19.09 20.73
N ASN A 21 45.86 -17.83 21.17
CA ASN A 21 44.65 -17.01 21.23
C ASN A 21 43.34 -17.71 21.67
N ALA A 22 43.31 -18.33 22.84
CA ALA A 22 42.05 -18.70 23.50
C ALA A 22 41.31 -17.41 23.94
N PHE A 23 40.64 -16.73 23.01
CA PHE A 23 39.85 -15.54 23.33
C PHE A 23 38.66 -15.96 24.20
N ALA A 24 38.51 -15.35 25.38
CA ALA A 24 37.32 -15.50 26.23
C ALA A 24 36.19 -14.60 25.72
N GLY A 25 35.84 -14.75 24.43
CA GLY A 25 34.84 -13.92 23.78
C GLY A 25 33.43 -14.11 24.34
N THR A 26 32.59 -13.09 24.15
CA THR A 26 31.26 -13.01 24.78
C THR A 26 30.13 -13.45 23.86
N GLU A 27 30.39 -13.51 22.55
CA GLU A 27 29.42 -13.87 21.50
C GLU A 27 30.13 -14.32 20.22
N ALA A 28 29.52 -15.19 19.42
CA ALA A 28 29.92 -15.48 18.06
C ALA A 28 29.33 -14.46 17.08
N CYS A 29 29.96 -14.33 15.92
CA CYS A 29 29.55 -13.41 14.86
C CYS A 29 29.11 -14.16 13.60
N PHE A 30 28.32 -13.48 12.78
CA PHE A 30 28.03 -13.90 11.41
C PHE A 30 28.46 -12.83 10.42
N GLU A 31 29.01 -13.27 9.29
CA GLU A 31 29.15 -12.48 8.07
C GLU A 31 28.22 -13.11 7.02
N VAL A 32 27.41 -12.29 6.34
CA VAL A 32 26.54 -12.72 5.24
C VAL A 32 26.74 -11.77 4.08
N TYR A 33 27.24 -12.26 2.97
CA TYR A 33 27.59 -11.44 1.82
C TYR A 33 27.74 -12.25 0.54
N SER A 34 27.54 -11.58 -0.60
CA SER A 34 27.67 -12.17 -1.93
C SER A 34 29.11 -12.10 -2.44
N VAL A 35 29.56 -13.10 -3.18
CA VAL A 35 30.80 -13.08 -3.96
C VAL A 35 30.54 -13.66 -5.35
N ALA A 36 31.33 -13.29 -6.36
CA ALA A 36 31.16 -13.88 -7.69
C ALA A 36 31.23 -15.41 -7.64
N ASP A 37 30.41 -16.07 -8.47
CA ASP A 37 30.29 -17.53 -8.58
C ASP A 37 31.66 -18.24 -8.59
N GLY A 38 31.78 -19.27 -7.75
CA GLY A 38 32.97 -20.12 -7.65
C GLY A 38 34.15 -19.45 -6.94
N LEU A 39 33.93 -18.32 -6.26
CA LEU A 39 34.94 -17.70 -5.39
C LEU A 39 34.71 -18.07 -3.91
N ALA A 40 35.82 -18.21 -3.20
CA ALA A 40 35.77 -18.44 -1.75
C ALA A 40 35.40 -17.16 -0.98
N PRO A 41 34.93 -17.30 0.27
CA PRO A 41 34.73 -16.19 1.19
C PRO A 41 35.97 -15.29 1.29
N THR A 42 35.75 -13.98 1.40
CA THR A 42 36.85 -13.01 1.50
C THR A 42 37.61 -13.20 2.82
N ALA A 43 38.95 -13.19 2.75
CA ALA A 43 39.84 -13.36 3.90
C ALA A 43 39.52 -14.61 4.76
N PHE A 44 39.13 -15.71 4.11
CA PHE A 44 38.70 -16.95 4.76
C PHE A 44 39.76 -17.60 5.66
N ASP A 45 41.04 -17.45 5.32
CA ASP A 45 42.20 -17.92 6.08
C ASP A 45 42.60 -16.98 7.24
N THR A 46 42.00 -15.79 7.32
CA THR A 46 42.34 -14.78 8.33
C THR A 46 41.46 -14.94 9.58
N LEU A 47 42.10 -15.01 10.75
CA LEU A 47 41.39 -15.10 12.03
C LEU A 47 40.85 -13.74 12.47
N TYR A 48 39.59 -13.70 12.89
CA TYR A 48 38.98 -12.55 13.55
C TYR A 48 39.44 -12.47 15.02
N THR A 49 40.15 -11.41 15.37
CA THR A 49 40.83 -11.22 16.66
C THR A 49 40.00 -10.53 17.76
N PRO A 50 38.97 -9.72 17.48
CA PRO A 50 38.15 -9.15 18.54
C PRO A 50 37.32 -10.19 19.31
N ALA A 51 37.12 -9.94 20.60
CA ALA A 51 36.39 -10.82 21.52
C ALA A 51 34.86 -10.72 21.43
N SER A 52 34.35 -9.79 20.62
CA SER A 52 32.93 -9.54 20.38
C SER A 52 32.72 -9.09 18.94
N CYS A 53 31.46 -9.04 18.50
CA CYS A 53 31.16 -8.59 17.15
C CYS A 53 31.29 -7.08 17.04
N ILE A 54 31.91 -6.62 15.95
CA ILE A 54 31.86 -5.20 15.60
C ILE A 54 30.43 -4.87 15.17
N ALA A 55 29.93 -3.73 15.65
CA ALA A 55 28.60 -3.25 15.32
C ALA A 55 28.43 -3.14 13.80
N GLU A 56 27.25 -3.52 13.29
CA GLU A 56 26.96 -3.60 11.86
C GLU A 56 27.36 -2.34 11.08
N ALA A 57 26.99 -1.17 11.59
CA ALA A 57 27.28 0.12 10.97
C ALA A 57 28.79 0.49 10.89
N SER A 58 29.66 -0.29 11.55
CA SER A 58 31.12 -0.09 11.56
C SER A 58 31.87 -1.18 10.80
N ARG A 59 31.18 -2.15 10.19
CA ARG A 59 31.80 -3.20 9.39
C ARG A 59 32.24 -2.64 8.04
N THR A 60 33.48 -2.90 7.65
CA THR A 60 34.07 -2.35 6.42
C THR A 60 34.69 -3.41 5.50
N GLY A 61 34.71 -4.69 5.90
CA GLY A 61 35.27 -5.79 5.12
C GLY A 61 35.88 -6.88 6.01
N ALA A 62 35.88 -8.14 5.57
CA ALA A 62 36.49 -9.23 6.34
C ALA A 62 38.00 -8.99 6.49
N ALA A 63 38.44 -8.90 7.75
CA ALA A 63 39.85 -8.83 8.10
C ALA A 63 40.07 -9.37 9.52
N ALA A 64 41.31 -9.24 10.02
CA ALA A 64 41.64 -9.67 11.37
C ALA A 64 40.94 -8.87 12.47
N ALA A 65 40.57 -7.62 12.21
CA ALA A 65 39.91 -6.73 13.18
C ALA A 65 38.62 -6.11 12.60
N GLN A 66 38.05 -6.71 11.56
CA GLN A 66 36.84 -6.25 10.88
C GLN A 66 36.02 -7.46 10.38
N LEU A 67 34.72 -7.23 10.24
CA LEU A 67 33.77 -8.16 9.64
C LEU A 67 33.31 -7.62 8.30
N GLN A 68 32.88 -8.50 7.38
CA GLN A 68 32.13 -8.06 6.20
C GLN A 68 30.83 -7.37 6.60
N ALA A 69 30.50 -6.30 5.88
CA ALA A 69 29.18 -5.70 5.96
C ALA A 69 28.13 -6.70 5.45
N THR A 70 26.95 -6.69 6.06
CA THR A 70 25.86 -7.54 5.62
C THR A 70 25.40 -7.11 4.24
N ASP A 71 25.47 -8.03 3.29
CA ASP A 71 24.92 -7.93 1.96
C ASP A 71 23.96 -9.09 1.78
N SER A 72 22.72 -8.87 2.24
CA SER A 72 21.63 -9.85 2.19
C SER A 72 21.00 -9.87 0.80
N VAL A 73 20.48 -11.03 0.41
CA VAL A 73 19.72 -11.18 -0.83
C VAL A 73 18.38 -10.46 -0.70
N LYS A 74 18.03 -9.63 -1.68
CA LYS A 74 16.76 -8.89 -1.74
C LYS A 74 15.75 -9.59 -2.62
N VAL A 75 14.56 -9.85 -2.10
CA VAL A 75 13.54 -10.66 -2.75
C VAL A 75 12.19 -9.95 -2.78
N ALA A 76 11.50 -10.01 -3.92
CA ALA A 76 10.10 -9.61 -4.03
C ALA A 76 9.23 -10.44 -3.08
N TYR A 77 8.51 -9.78 -2.18
CA TYR A 77 7.63 -10.46 -1.23
C TYR A 77 6.60 -11.34 -1.94
N GLU A 78 6.13 -10.91 -3.10
CA GLU A 78 5.18 -11.63 -3.95
C GLU A 78 5.69 -13.02 -4.39
N LEU A 79 7.00 -13.25 -4.47
CA LEU A 79 7.56 -14.57 -4.81
C LEU A 79 7.49 -15.56 -3.63
N THR A 80 7.28 -15.08 -2.42
CA THR A 80 7.51 -15.86 -1.19
C THR A 80 6.40 -16.83 -0.82
N LYS A 81 5.40 -17.06 -1.68
CA LYS A 81 4.33 -18.06 -1.44
C LYS A 81 4.92 -19.44 -1.13
N SER A 82 5.91 -19.82 -1.94
CA SER A 82 6.74 -21.00 -1.76
C SER A 82 8.02 -20.82 -2.58
N LEU A 83 8.93 -19.98 -2.09
CA LEU A 83 10.19 -19.70 -2.75
C LEU A 83 11.29 -20.56 -2.16
N THR A 84 11.98 -21.33 -3.01
CA THR A 84 13.27 -21.95 -2.64
C THR A 84 14.38 -21.08 -3.22
N LEU A 85 15.24 -20.59 -2.35
CA LEU A 85 16.43 -19.84 -2.70
C LEU A 85 17.62 -20.77 -2.57
N ASP A 86 18.31 -20.95 -3.69
CA ASP A 86 19.61 -21.60 -3.72
C ASP A 86 20.68 -20.50 -3.69
N PHE A 87 21.51 -20.48 -2.65
CA PHE A 87 22.57 -19.48 -2.53
C PHE A 87 23.81 -19.78 -3.39
N ASP A 88 23.85 -20.91 -4.10
CA ASP A 88 24.82 -21.20 -5.16
C ASP A 88 24.30 -20.65 -6.50
N ALA A 89 25.00 -19.67 -7.07
CA ALA A 89 24.64 -19.01 -8.32
C ALA A 89 24.57 -19.97 -9.51
N ALA A 90 25.40 -21.03 -9.54
CA ALA A 90 25.48 -21.97 -10.64
C ALA A 90 24.19 -22.80 -10.83
N THR A 91 23.31 -22.82 -9.82
CA THR A 91 22.06 -23.58 -9.80
C THR A 91 20.80 -22.71 -9.86
N GLN A 92 20.95 -21.38 -9.84
CA GLN A 92 19.81 -20.46 -9.88
C GLN A 92 19.16 -20.39 -11.27
N VAL A 93 17.83 -20.27 -11.31
CA VAL A 93 17.05 -20.14 -12.56
C VAL A 93 17.00 -18.68 -13.08
N ALA A 94 17.39 -17.68 -12.25
CA ALA A 94 17.75 -16.26 -12.52
C ALA A 94 17.19 -15.28 -11.45
N PRO A 95 17.80 -14.09 -11.21
CA PRO A 95 19.19 -13.69 -11.43
C PRO A 95 19.91 -13.42 -10.10
N GLY A 96 20.86 -14.29 -9.76
CA GLY A 96 22.04 -13.96 -8.96
C GLY A 96 23.23 -14.58 -9.70
N THR A 97 24.24 -13.77 -10.02
CA THR A 97 25.51 -14.26 -10.60
C THR A 97 26.52 -14.63 -9.52
N ASP A 98 26.13 -14.44 -8.26
CA ASP A 98 27.01 -14.39 -7.11
C ASP A 98 26.48 -15.37 -6.05
N ASP A 99 27.42 -16.05 -5.40
CA ASP A 99 27.18 -16.97 -4.30
C ASP A 99 26.96 -16.19 -3.00
N LEU A 100 25.86 -16.46 -2.30
CA LEU A 100 25.63 -15.89 -0.97
C LEU A 100 26.25 -16.79 0.10
N HIS A 101 27.32 -16.32 0.74
CA HIS A 101 27.99 -17.06 1.81
C HIS A 101 27.44 -16.68 3.18
N ILE A 102 27.25 -17.68 4.04
CA ILE A 102 26.99 -17.50 5.48
C ILE A 102 28.22 -18.01 6.25
N VAL A 103 28.93 -17.10 6.91
CA VAL A 103 30.15 -17.41 7.66
C VAL A 103 29.91 -17.20 9.15
N TYR A 104 30.04 -18.27 9.92
CA TYR A 104 29.96 -18.28 11.37
C TYR A 104 31.36 -18.14 11.99
N ILE A 105 31.52 -17.27 12.98
CA ILE A 105 32.81 -16.96 13.60
C ILE A 105 32.68 -17.07 15.12
N PRO A 106 33.10 -18.18 15.75
CA PRO A 106 33.14 -18.26 17.21
C PRO A 106 34.28 -17.37 17.73
N THR A 107 34.03 -16.59 18.79
CA THR A 107 35.07 -15.76 19.44
C THR A 107 35.69 -16.44 20.66
N THR A 108 35.31 -17.70 20.90
CA THR A 108 35.92 -18.59 21.90
C THR A 108 36.24 -19.91 21.23
N ASP A 109 37.33 -20.56 21.67
CA ASP A 109 37.69 -21.88 21.19
C ASP A 109 36.52 -22.86 21.36
N ILE A 110 36.21 -23.62 20.31
CA ILE A 110 35.19 -24.65 20.32
C ILE A 110 35.86 -26.03 20.35
N PRO A 111 35.85 -26.74 21.48
CA PRO A 111 36.40 -28.09 21.58
C PRO A 111 35.68 -29.07 20.65
N GLY A 112 36.37 -30.15 20.29
CA GLY A 112 35.77 -31.27 19.55
C GLY A 112 34.63 -31.94 20.34
N GLY A 113 33.57 -32.37 19.65
CA GLY A 113 32.36 -32.92 20.27
C GLY A 113 31.40 -31.87 20.85
N THR A 114 31.59 -30.59 20.54
CA THR A 114 30.65 -29.51 20.88
C THR A 114 29.42 -29.58 19.98
N LYS A 115 28.25 -29.37 20.58
CA LYS A 115 26.97 -29.18 19.90
C LYS A 115 26.74 -27.69 19.66
N ILE A 116 26.65 -27.24 18.41
CA ILE A 116 26.28 -25.86 18.04
C ILE A 116 24.88 -25.90 17.44
N THR A 117 23.93 -25.18 18.03
CA THR A 117 22.56 -25.08 17.52
C THR A 117 22.37 -23.76 16.80
N MET A 118 21.95 -23.82 15.54
CA MET A 118 21.65 -22.65 14.73
C MET A 118 20.17 -22.65 14.32
N LYS A 119 19.57 -21.46 14.31
CA LYS A 119 18.17 -21.26 13.96
C LYS A 119 18.03 -20.24 12.83
N LEU A 120 17.23 -20.59 11.83
CA LEU A 120 16.64 -19.67 10.88
C LEU A 120 15.28 -19.19 11.40
N ALA A 121 15.04 -17.88 11.34
CA ALA A 121 13.71 -17.30 11.51
C ALA A 121 13.21 -16.82 10.15
N GLY A 122 11.93 -17.04 9.85
CA GLY A 122 11.30 -16.65 8.57
C GLY A 122 11.51 -17.63 7.40
N ALA A 123 12.27 -18.71 7.60
CA ALA A 123 12.55 -19.73 6.58
C ALA A 123 12.85 -21.10 7.20
N THR A 124 12.95 -22.11 6.34
CA THR A 124 13.54 -23.43 6.65
C THR A 124 14.73 -23.69 5.73
N PHE A 125 15.65 -24.56 6.12
CA PHE A 125 16.69 -25.03 5.19
C PHE A 125 16.05 -25.90 4.09
N ALA A 126 16.52 -25.80 2.85
CA ALA A 126 16.02 -26.60 1.73
C ALA A 126 17.10 -26.78 0.65
N GLY A 127 17.07 -27.92 -0.05
CA GLY A 127 18.02 -28.20 -1.15
C GLY A 127 19.42 -28.60 -0.69
N ASN A 128 19.63 -28.89 0.61
CA ASN A 128 20.96 -29.17 1.17
C ASN A 128 21.32 -30.66 1.19
N SER A 129 20.58 -31.50 0.45
CA SER A 129 20.75 -32.97 0.49
C SER A 129 20.71 -33.54 1.91
N ASN A 130 19.93 -32.93 2.81
CA ASN A 130 19.85 -33.25 4.23
C ASN A 130 21.16 -33.19 5.05
N GLN A 131 22.20 -32.50 4.56
CA GLN A 131 23.48 -32.37 5.26
C GLN A 131 24.12 -30.99 5.03
N ILE A 132 24.56 -30.33 6.10
CA ILE A 132 25.35 -29.09 6.03
C ILE A 132 26.64 -29.29 6.85
N HIS A 133 27.73 -28.69 6.39
CA HIS A 133 29.04 -28.70 7.02
C HIS A 133 29.45 -27.28 7.44
N LEU A 134 30.23 -27.20 8.51
CA LEU A 134 31.01 -26.00 8.81
C LEU A 134 32.43 -26.24 8.31
N LEU A 135 32.81 -25.53 7.25
CA LEU A 135 34.13 -25.62 6.63
C LEU A 135 35.06 -24.55 7.15
N LYS A 136 36.35 -24.86 7.27
CA LYS A 136 37.42 -23.88 7.46
C LYS A 136 38.50 -24.04 6.40
N ASP A 137 39.40 -23.06 6.30
CA ASP A 137 40.68 -23.23 5.64
C ASP A 137 41.45 -24.42 6.24
N ALA A 138 42.03 -25.24 5.36
CA ALA A 138 42.82 -26.41 5.73
C ALA A 138 44.22 -26.04 6.29
N GLY A 139 44.58 -24.76 6.30
CA GLY A 139 45.87 -24.23 6.74
C GLY A 139 46.85 -24.05 5.59
N ASP A 140 46.38 -24.06 4.34
CA ASP A 140 47.18 -23.91 3.13
C ASP A 140 46.67 -22.81 2.19
N ALA A 141 45.61 -22.08 2.59
CA ALA A 141 44.96 -21.02 1.83
C ALA A 141 44.46 -21.46 0.43
N THR A 142 44.25 -22.76 0.22
CA THR A 142 43.81 -23.32 -1.06
C THR A 142 42.73 -24.38 -0.92
N ASN A 143 42.70 -25.10 0.20
CA ASN A 143 41.80 -26.21 0.46
C ASN A 143 40.91 -25.93 1.66
N VAL A 144 39.70 -26.48 1.62
CA VAL A 144 38.73 -26.42 2.71
C VAL A 144 38.48 -27.80 3.31
N SER A 145 38.17 -27.82 4.60
CA SER A 145 37.82 -29.05 5.31
C SER A 145 36.76 -28.83 6.36
N ALA A 146 35.83 -29.79 6.47
CA ALA A 146 34.78 -29.76 7.48
C ALA A 146 35.34 -30.00 8.88
N VAL A 147 34.97 -29.11 9.81
CA VAL A 147 35.22 -29.22 11.24
C VAL A 147 33.96 -29.54 12.04
N ALA A 148 32.79 -29.40 11.43
CA ALA A 148 31.52 -29.88 11.97
C ALA A 148 30.59 -30.33 10.84
N SER A 149 29.62 -31.17 11.18
CA SER A 149 28.53 -31.58 10.31
C SER A 149 27.21 -31.52 11.06
N SER A 150 26.13 -31.19 10.36
CA SER A 150 24.78 -31.25 10.93
C SER A 150 24.40 -32.68 11.32
N ASP A 151 23.49 -32.83 12.28
CA ASP A 151 23.05 -34.12 12.83
C ASP A 151 21.99 -34.86 11.98
N GLY A 152 21.97 -34.59 10.67
CA GLY A 152 21.06 -35.18 9.68
C GLY A 152 19.75 -34.41 9.48
N ALA A 153 18.94 -34.84 8.51
CA ALA A 153 17.62 -34.31 8.14
C ALA A 153 17.44 -32.78 8.35
N VAL A 154 18.27 -31.98 7.67
CA VAL A 154 18.21 -30.51 7.80
C VAL A 154 17.12 -29.87 6.95
N ASP A 155 16.74 -30.48 5.83
CA ASP A 155 15.78 -29.86 4.92
C ASP A 155 14.38 -29.87 5.54
N GLY A 156 13.67 -28.76 5.44
CA GLY A 156 12.39 -28.51 6.12
C GLY A 156 12.51 -28.13 7.60
N GLN A 157 13.73 -28.06 8.16
CA GLN A 157 13.95 -27.60 9.53
C GLN A 157 14.33 -26.13 9.57
N SER A 158 13.81 -25.41 10.58
CA SER A 158 14.26 -24.04 10.90
C SER A 158 15.37 -24.03 11.96
N THR A 159 15.67 -25.17 12.58
CA THR A 159 16.74 -25.31 13.57
C THR A 159 17.60 -26.51 13.20
N ILE A 160 18.91 -26.29 13.12
CA ILE A 160 19.90 -27.32 12.82
C ILE A 160 20.91 -27.41 13.95
N THR A 161 21.42 -28.62 14.18
CA THR A 161 22.47 -28.85 15.17
C THR A 161 23.72 -29.35 14.46
N PHE A 162 24.84 -28.70 14.67
CA PHE A 162 26.16 -29.17 14.26
C PHE A 162 26.87 -29.88 15.40
N ILE A 163 27.58 -30.96 15.08
CA ILE A 163 28.48 -31.64 15.99
C ILE A 163 29.91 -31.44 15.48
N THR A 164 30.76 -30.84 16.30
CA THR A 164 32.17 -30.63 15.93
C THR A 164 32.94 -31.95 15.96
N LYS A 165 33.86 -32.13 15.01
CA LYS A 165 34.64 -33.36 14.84
C LYS A 165 35.49 -33.64 16.09
N ALA A 166 35.46 -34.89 16.56
CA ALA A 166 36.24 -35.30 17.70
C ALA A 166 37.75 -35.09 17.46
N GLY A 167 38.45 -34.60 18.49
CA GLY A 167 39.90 -34.40 18.45
C GLY A 167 40.38 -33.14 17.70
N ILE A 168 39.47 -32.30 17.20
CA ILE A 168 39.80 -31.01 16.59
C ILE A 168 39.19 -29.90 17.44
N THR A 169 40.01 -28.94 17.85
CA THR A 169 39.54 -27.67 18.42
C THR A 169 39.43 -26.66 17.29
N ILE A 170 38.28 -26.00 17.17
CA ILE A 170 38.12 -24.83 16.31
C ILE A 170 38.63 -23.63 17.11
N GLY A 171 39.68 -22.97 16.63
CA GLY A 171 40.23 -21.80 17.30
C GLY A 171 39.28 -20.60 17.27
N ALA A 172 39.30 -19.77 18.29
CA ALA A 172 38.60 -18.50 18.31
C ALA A 172 38.99 -17.63 17.10
N GLY A 173 37.99 -16.96 16.52
CA GLY A 173 38.15 -16.13 15.33
C GLY A 173 38.14 -16.88 14.01
N THR A 174 38.07 -18.22 14.01
CA THR A 174 38.05 -19.00 12.78
C THR A 174 36.78 -18.70 11.98
N ARG A 175 36.93 -18.37 10.70
CA ARG A 175 35.80 -18.24 9.77
C ARG A 175 35.32 -19.62 9.35
N LEU A 176 34.05 -19.91 9.64
CA LEU A 176 33.40 -21.18 9.33
C LEU A 176 32.27 -20.96 8.34
N VAL A 177 32.47 -21.34 7.07
CA VAL A 177 31.42 -21.21 6.06
C VAL A 177 30.46 -22.40 6.13
N LEU A 178 29.16 -22.12 6.05
CA LEU A 178 28.12 -23.14 5.90
C LEU A 178 28.13 -23.64 4.45
N SER A 179 28.33 -24.94 4.26
CA SER A 179 28.44 -25.55 2.92
C SER A 179 27.76 -26.91 2.83
N ARG A 180 27.26 -27.29 1.66
CA ARG A 180 26.75 -28.64 1.34
C ARG A 180 27.88 -29.64 1.16
N LEU A 181 29.06 -29.17 0.75
CA LEU A 181 30.26 -29.99 0.57
C LEU A 181 31.09 -30.04 1.86
N SER A 182 31.84 -31.12 2.03
CA SER A 182 32.64 -31.37 3.24
C SER A 182 34.13 -31.07 3.10
N SER A 183 34.64 -30.92 1.87
CA SER A 183 36.03 -30.60 1.56
C SER A 183 36.21 -30.31 0.08
N GLY A 184 37.32 -29.69 -0.29
CA GLY A 184 37.73 -29.48 -1.68
C GLY A 184 38.72 -28.33 -1.78
N THR A 185 38.92 -27.80 -2.98
CA THR A 185 39.62 -26.52 -3.18
C THR A 185 38.67 -25.36 -2.88
N TYR A 186 39.19 -24.18 -2.61
CA TYR A 186 38.39 -22.97 -2.33
C TYR A 186 37.27 -22.73 -3.35
N ALA A 187 37.54 -22.88 -4.65
CA ALA A 187 36.58 -22.61 -5.72
C ALA A 187 35.55 -23.72 -5.97
N ALA A 188 35.80 -24.96 -5.53
CA ALA A 188 34.95 -26.12 -5.85
C ALA A 188 34.54 -26.95 -4.63
N GLY A 189 35.05 -26.59 -3.45
CA GLY A 189 34.83 -27.28 -2.18
C GLY A 189 33.89 -26.52 -1.24
N ILE A 190 33.44 -25.34 -1.63
CA ILE A 190 32.44 -24.53 -0.93
C ILE A 190 31.21 -24.45 -1.85
N ASP A 191 30.08 -24.95 -1.35
CA ASP A 191 28.79 -24.98 -2.03
C ASP A 191 27.76 -24.39 -1.05
N PRO A 192 27.34 -23.13 -1.23
CA PRO A 192 26.46 -22.43 -0.31
C PRO A 192 25.16 -23.18 0.01
N VAL A 193 24.58 -22.95 1.19
CA VAL A 193 23.33 -23.62 1.61
C VAL A 193 22.09 -23.05 0.89
N GLY A 194 21.00 -23.82 0.83
CA GLY A 194 19.72 -23.34 0.33
C GLY A 194 18.68 -23.17 1.44
N VAL A 195 17.70 -22.29 1.22
CA VAL A 195 16.58 -22.04 2.14
C VAL A 195 15.25 -21.99 1.41
N LYS A 196 14.17 -22.24 2.13
CA LYS A 196 12.79 -22.09 1.65
C LYS A 196 12.02 -21.09 2.51
N ILE A 197 11.39 -20.13 1.84
CA ILE A 197 10.51 -19.11 2.41
C ILE A 197 9.07 -19.44 1.98
N GLU A 198 8.15 -19.47 2.94
CA GLU A 198 6.73 -19.75 2.71
C GLU A 198 5.86 -18.76 3.48
N ASN A 199 5.30 -17.80 2.77
CA ASN A 199 4.33 -16.84 3.27
C ASN A 199 2.95 -17.15 2.68
N THR A 200 1.89 -16.90 3.43
CA THR A 200 0.51 -17.17 3.00
C THR A 200 -0.37 -15.94 2.98
N ALA A 201 0.08 -14.84 3.56
CA ALA A 201 -0.65 -13.58 3.54
C ALA A 201 -0.59 -12.96 2.14
N CYS A 202 -1.66 -12.30 1.71
CA CYS A 202 -1.60 -11.44 0.54
C CYS A 202 -0.60 -10.30 0.76
N THR A 203 -0.09 -9.73 -0.33
CA THR A 203 0.92 -8.67 -0.31
C THR A 203 0.26 -7.30 -0.29
N ASP A 204 0.90 -6.31 0.31
CA ASP A 204 0.56 -4.90 0.17
C ASP A 204 1.83 -4.06 0.04
N SER A 205 1.66 -2.76 -0.19
CA SER A 205 2.76 -1.79 -0.34
C SER A 205 3.69 -1.66 0.87
N SER A 206 3.33 -2.23 2.02
CA SER A 206 4.13 -2.25 3.26
C SER A 206 4.67 -3.63 3.62
N SER A 207 4.36 -4.64 2.81
CA SER A 207 4.75 -6.02 3.08
C SER A 207 6.26 -6.14 3.01
N ALA A 208 6.84 -6.50 4.15
CA ALA A 208 8.26 -6.73 4.33
C ALA A 208 8.48 -7.80 5.39
N SER A 209 9.50 -8.63 5.18
CA SER A 209 9.92 -9.63 6.17
C SER A 209 11.40 -9.95 6.00
N LYS A 210 12.01 -10.51 7.03
CA LYS A 210 13.44 -10.83 7.03
C LYS A 210 13.65 -12.28 7.40
N VAL A 211 14.57 -12.93 6.69
CA VAL A 211 15.14 -14.20 7.13
C VAL A 211 16.40 -13.89 7.92
N THR A 212 16.48 -14.41 9.14
CA THR A 212 17.67 -14.24 9.98
C THR A 212 18.23 -15.57 10.44
N ILE A 213 19.56 -15.66 10.57
CA ILE A 213 20.26 -16.80 11.16
C ILE A 213 20.83 -16.42 12.52
N GLN A 214 20.77 -17.35 13.47
CA GLN A 214 21.33 -17.17 14.81
C GLN A 214 21.93 -18.48 15.31
N ALA A 215 23.15 -18.43 15.86
CA ALA A 215 23.70 -19.50 16.68
C ALA A 215 23.12 -19.34 18.08
N THR A 216 22.10 -20.10 18.42
CA THR A 216 21.37 -19.92 19.68
C THR A 216 22.15 -20.45 20.88
N GLU A 217 22.98 -21.47 20.67
CA GLU A 217 23.76 -22.10 21.73
C GLU A 217 24.94 -22.90 21.18
N ALA A 218 26.05 -22.92 21.93
CA ALA A 218 27.12 -23.90 21.79
C ALA A 218 27.38 -24.58 23.15
N LYS A 219 27.36 -25.92 23.20
CA LYS A 219 27.57 -26.70 24.43
C LYS A 219 28.55 -27.86 24.24
N THR A 220 29.50 -28.01 25.15
CA THR A 220 30.48 -29.10 25.11
C THR A 220 29.84 -30.46 25.35
N ASP A 221 30.63 -31.54 25.20
CA ASP A 221 30.27 -32.90 25.59
C ASP A 221 28.93 -33.38 24.99
N GLY A 222 28.77 -33.18 23.68
CA GLY A 222 27.58 -33.59 22.94
C GLY A 222 26.30 -32.85 23.36
N GLY A 223 26.43 -31.66 23.95
CA GLY A 223 25.29 -30.85 24.41
C GLY A 223 24.93 -31.03 25.89
N THR A 224 25.73 -31.77 26.66
CA THR A 224 25.49 -32.01 28.10
C THR A 224 26.45 -31.27 29.03
N GLY A 225 27.50 -30.67 28.45
CA GLY A 225 28.52 -29.94 29.19
C GLY A 225 28.21 -28.45 29.37
N TYR A 226 29.26 -27.63 29.42
CA TYR A 226 29.15 -26.20 29.68
C TYR A 226 28.79 -25.42 28.40
N THR A 227 28.05 -24.33 28.56
CA THR A 227 27.74 -23.39 27.46
C THR A 227 28.96 -22.51 27.15
N ILE A 228 29.24 -22.32 25.87
CA ILE A 228 30.31 -21.46 25.36
C ILE A 228 29.68 -20.14 24.89
N ALA A 229 29.89 -19.06 25.64
CA ALA A 229 29.29 -17.76 25.33
C ALA A 229 29.72 -17.24 23.95
N GLY A 230 31.02 -17.27 23.65
CA GLY A 230 31.56 -16.94 22.32
C GLY A 230 31.18 -17.91 21.19
N GLY A 231 30.29 -18.87 21.44
CA GLY A 231 29.70 -19.77 20.45
C GLY A 231 28.19 -19.51 20.20
N ALA A 232 27.60 -18.51 20.84
CA ALA A 232 26.23 -18.06 20.58
C ALA A 232 26.24 -16.64 20.02
N SER A 233 25.34 -16.31 19.08
CA SER A 233 25.34 -15.03 18.37
C SER A 233 24.04 -14.25 18.55
N ALA A 234 24.08 -12.97 18.21
CA ALA A 234 22.88 -12.24 17.81
C ALA A 234 22.32 -12.78 16.46
N ALA A 235 21.07 -12.43 16.15
CA ALA A 235 20.48 -12.76 14.86
C ALA A 235 21.09 -11.88 13.76
N GLN A 236 21.47 -12.49 12.63
CA GLN A 236 22.04 -11.84 11.47
C GLN A 236 21.10 -11.99 10.28
N GLU A 237 20.87 -10.90 9.54
CA GLU A 237 20.04 -10.93 8.33
C GLU A 237 20.71 -11.73 7.21
N VAL A 238 19.90 -12.54 6.51
CA VAL A 238 20.33 -13.36 5.36
C VAL A 238 19.55 -12.98 4.11
N VAL A 239 18.24 -12.77 4.24
CA VAL A 239 17.35 -12.38 3.15
C VAL A 239 16.48 -11.22 3.62
N ASP A 240 16.39 -10.18 2.80
CA ASP A 240 15.44 -9.08 2.96
C ASP A 240 14.34 -9.22 1.91
N THR A 241 13.09 -9.30 2.37
CA THR A 241 11.93 -9.41 1.48
C THR A 241 11.13 -8.13 1.56
N SER A 242 10.75 -7.57 0.42
CA SER A 242 9.89 -6.38 0.37
C SER A 242 8.98 -6.41 -0.86
N ALA A 243 7.83 -5.76 -0.78
CA ALA A 243 6.91 -5.68 -1.91
C ALA A 243 7.60 -5.07 -3.13
N GLN A 244 7.46 -5.74 -4.29
CA GLN A 244 7.92 -5.23 -5.56
C GLN A 244 6.96 -4.18 -6.11
N PHE A 245 5.65 -4.42 -6.01
CA PHE A 245 4.64 -3.52 -6.55
C PHE A 245 4.09 -2.61 -5.44
N VAL A 246 4.16 -1.31 -5.64
CA VAL A 246 3.65 -0.32 -4.69
C VAL A 246 2.55 0.50 -5.38
N THR A 247 1.38 0.60 -4.76
CA THR A 247 0.20 1.23 -5.37
C THR A 247 -0.26 2.44 -4.58
N PHE A 248 -0.92 3.39 -5.26
CA PHE A 248 -1.47 4.60 -4.64
C PHE A 248 -0.45 5.47 -3.91
N VAL A 249 0.80 5.46 -4.37
CA VAL A 249 1.89 6.29 -3.82
C VAL A 249 1.58 7.77 -4.00
N GLY A 250 1.74 8.55 -2.93
CA GLY A 250 1.49 10.00 -2.96
C GLY A 250 0.05 10.39 -3.25
N SER A 251 -0.90 9.45 -3.16
CA SER A 251 -2.32 9.70 -3.40
C SER A 251 -2.96 10.44 -2.22
N SER A 252 -3.90 11.33 -2.51
CA SER A 252 -4.72 12.04 -1.53
C SER A 252 -6.15 12.22 -2.05
N THR A 253 -7.12 12.24 -1.14
CA THR A 253 -8.52 12.45 -1.50
C THR A 253 -8.72 13.84 -2.09
N VAL A 254 -9.38 13.90 -3.25
CA VAL A 254 -9.76 15.14 -3.91
C VAL A 254 -11.05 15.65 -3.30
N ASN A 255 -11.05 16.89 -2.81
CA ASN A 255 -12.26 17.55 -2.32
C ASN A 255 -12.75 18.50 -3.41
N GLY A 256 -13.85 18.11 -4.06
CA GLY A 256 -14.47 18.89 -5.13
C GLY A 256 -15.87 19.36 -4.74
N GLN A 257 -16.37 20.36 -5.48
CA GLN A 257 -17.71 20.88 -5.29
C GLN A 257 -18.43 20.95 -6.63
N VAL A 258 -19.69 20.54 -6.63
CA VAL A 258 -20.62 20.84 -7.72
C VAL A 258 -20.96 22.33 -7.68
N ASN A 259 -20.96 22.98 -8.85
CA ASN A 259 -21.27 24.39 -8.98
C ASN A 259 -22.79 24.63 -9.00
N ALA A 260 -23.34 25.12 -7.90
CA ALA A 260 -24.73 25.52 -7.71
C ALA A 260 -25.07 26.91 -8.24
N GLU A 261 -24.11 27.67 -8.75
CA GLU A 261 -24.36 28.95 -9.41
C GLU A 261 -24.89 28.74 -10.83
N SER A 262 -25.65 29.71 -11.32
CA SER A 262 -26.13 29.77 -12.71
C SER A 262 -25.12 30.39 -13.68
N LYS A 263 -23.88 30.56 -13.23
CA LYS A 263 -22.74 30.97 -14.06
C LYS A 263 -21.54 30.09 -13.77
N ASN A 264 -20.71 29.89 -14.79
CA ASN A 264 -19.42 29.25 -14.62
C ASN A 264 -18.30 30.27 -14.39
N PHE A 265 -17.09 29.76 -14.22
CA PHE A 265 -15.89 30.58 -14.01
C PHE A 265 -15.61 31.61 -15.12
N ASP A 266 -16.05 31.36 -16.36
CA ASP A 266 -15.86 32.30 -17.48
C ASP A 266 -17.00 33.34 -17.55
N GLU A 267 -17.81 33.45 -16.49
CA GLU A 267 -19.03 34.26 -16.41
C GLU A 267 -20.12 33.85 -17.42
N ALA A 268 -19.98 32.70 -18.08
CA ALA A 268 -20.99 32.18 -18.99
C ALA A 268 -22.16 31.59 -18.21
N ALA A 269 -23.39 31.84 -18.69
CA ALA A 269 -24.59 31.29 -18.07
C ALA A 269 -24.62 29.76 -18.22
N ILE A 270 -24.90 29.07 -17.12
CA ILE A 270 -25.07 27.62 -17.05
C ILE A 270 -26.35 27.28 -16.29
N THR A 271 -26.79 26.03 -16.41
CA THR A 271 -27.75 25.50 -15.44
C THR A 271 -26.98 25.13 -14.18
N ALA A 272 -27.51 25.50 -13.01
CA ALA A 272 -26.88 25.12 -11.75
C ALA A 272 -26.71 23.60 -11.66
N ARG A 273 -25.54 23.18 -11.17
CA ARG A 273 -25.09 21.80 -10.95
C ARG A 273 -24.80 20.99 -12.19
N THR A 274 -24.55 21.63 -13.33
CA THR A 274 -24.12 20.93 -14.55
C THR A 274 -22.61 20.90 -14.75
N GLU A 275 -21.85 21.58 -13.89
CA GLU A 275 -20.38 21.63 -13.89
C GLU A 275 -19.85 21.57 -12.45
N PHE A 276 -18.61 21.16 -12.26
CA PHE A 276 -17.88 21.34 -11.00
C PHE A 276 -17.36 22.77 -10.88
N VAL A 277 -17.04 23.19 -9.65
CA VAL A 277 -16.32 24.45 -9.42
C VAL A 277 -14.91 24.33 -9.99
N TYR A 278 -14.56 25.27 -10.86
CA TYR A 278 -13.22 25.39 -11.42
C TYR A 278 -12.35 26.28 -10.53
N ASP A 279 -11.16 25.79 -10.15
CA ASP A 279 -10.20 26.57 -9.37
C ASP A 279 -8.97 26.88 -10.23
N THR A 280 -8.73 28.15 -10.55
CA THR A 280 -7.60 28.56 -11.38
C THR A 280 -6.27 28.66 -10.66
N ALA A 281 -6.20 28.42 -9.35
CA ALA A 281 -4.91 28.39 -8.67
C ALA A 281 -4.01 27.35 -9.35
N SER A 282 -2.74 27.70 -9.60
CA SER A 282 -1.85 27.02 -10.54
C SER A 282 -1.71 25.49 -10.37
N ASN A 283 -2.02 24.96 -9.18
CA ASN A 283 -2.02 23.52 -8.90
C ASN A 283 -3.44 22.94 -8.74
N GLN A 284 -4.41 23.75 -8.32
CA GLN A 284 -5.79 23.30 -8.12
C GLN A 284 -6.53 23.15 -9.44
N GLY A 285 -6.20 23.95 -10.47
CA GLY A 285 -6.79 23.82 -11.81
C GLY A 285 -6.38 22.55 -12.56
N LEU A 286 -5.37 21.84 -12.05
CA LEU A 286 -4.96 20.53 -12.53
C LEU A 286 -5.79 19.38 -11.93
N ILE A 287 -6.61 19.67 -10.92
CA ILE A 287 -7.37 18.72 -10.11
C ILE A 287 -8.87 19.02 -10.17
N LEU A 288 -9.24 20.30 -10.07
CA LEU A 288 -10.61 20.81 -10.04
C LEU A 288 -10.91 21.48 -11.38
N GLN A 289 -11.42 20.70 -12.33
CA GLN A 289 -11.81 21.14 -13.67
C GLN A 289 -13.34 21.20 -13.80
N LYS A 290 -13.85 22.04 -14.70
CA LYS A 290 -15.30 22.20 -14.93
C LYS A 290 -16.03 20.88 -15.16
N ALA A 291 -15.40 19.97 -15.91
CA ALA A 291 -15.97 18.65 -16.22
C ALA A 291 -15.37 17.51 -15.41
N ASN A 292 -14.25 17.71 -14.69
CA ASN A 292 -13.52 16.61 -14.05
C ASN A 292 -13.00 17.00 -12.67
N LEU A 293 -13.18 16.12 -11.70
CA LEU A 293 -12.35 16.06 -10.50
C LEU A 293 -11.30 14.97 -10.72
N ILE A 294 -10.02 15.25 -10.46
CA ILE A 294 -8.90 14.38 -10.88
C ILE A 294 -8.08 13.93 -9.68
N HIS A 295 -8.23 12.67 -9.30
CA HIS A 295 -7.40 12.00 -8.30
C HIS A 295 -6.14 11.41 -8.94
N LYS A 296 -4.97 11.75 -8.37
CA LYS A 296 -3.67 11.25 -8.82
C LYS A 296 -3.19 10.12 -7.89
N ALA A 297 -2.73 9.02 -8.48
CA ALA A 297 -2.15 7.89 -7.77
C ALA A 297 -0.87 7.41 -8.47
N GLY A 298 0.23 7.29 -7.71
CA GLY A 298 1.49 6.73 -8.20
C GLY A 298 1.55 5.21 -8.06
N PHE A 299 2.20 4.55 -9.02
CA PHE A 299 2.39 3.11 -9.09
C PHE A 299 3.86 2.84 -9.37
N ILE A 300 4.51 2.03 -8.53
CA ILE A 300 5.94 1.73 -8.62
C ILE A 300 6.14 0.23 -8.77
N ASP A 301 7.02 -0.15 -9.69
CA ASP A 301 7.62 -1.47 -9.75
C ASP A 301 9.11 -1.37 -9.37
N ARG A 302 9.43 -1.95 -8.22
CA ARG A 302 10.74 -1.93 -7.57
C ARG A 302 11.72 -2.96 -8.16
N PHE A 303 11.48 -3.42 -9.39
CA PHE A 303 12.29 -4.40 -10.11
C PHE A 303 13.81 -4.18 -9.97
N ALA A 304 14.28 -2.94 -10.12
CA ALA A 304 15.70 -2.61 -10.07
C ALA A 304 16.33 -2.65 -8.65
N ALA A 305 15.51 -2.63 -7.60
CA ALA A 305 15.98 -2.65 -6.22
C ALA A 305 16.08 -4.07 -5.63
N LEU A 306 15.69 -5.10 -6.38
CA LEU A 306 15.56 -6.48 -5.92
C LEU A 306 16.44 -7.42 -6.74
N ASP A 307 17.06 -8.39 -6.07
CA ASP A 307 17.85 -9.44 -6.72
C ASP A 307 16.92 -10.49 -7.33
N TYR A 308 15.99 -11.00 -6.51
CA TYR A 308 14.93 -11.90 -6.95
C TYR A 308 13.62 -11.15 -7.12
N ARG A 309 13.10 -11.17 -8.35
CA ARG A 309 12.03 -10.27 -8.78
C ARG A 309 11.11 -10.93 -9.79
N ILE A 310 9.90 -10.41 -9.88
CA ILE A 310 8.88 -10.82 -10.83
C ILE A 310 9.06 -10.01 -12.10
N THR A 311 9.08 -10.69 -13.24
CA THR A 311 8.89 -10.03 -14.54
C THR A 311 7.40 -9.95 -14.81
N ARG A 312 6.85 -8.73 -14.96
CA ARG A 312 5.43 -8.50 -15.26
C ARG A 312 5.00 -9.33 -16.47
N ALA A 313 3.98 -10.18 -16.31
CA ALA A 313 3.42 -11.00 -17.36
C ALA A 313 2.10 -10.41 -17.89
N VAL A 314 1.73 -10.75 -19.13
CA VAL A 314 0.46 -10.32 -19.77
C VAL A 314 -0.78 -10.80 -18.99
N GLY A 315 -0.62 -11.83 -18.16
CA GLY A 315 -1.68 -12.33 -17.29
C GLY A 315 -1.85 -11.57 -15.97
N ASP A 316 -0.90 -10.71 -15.58
CA ASP A 316 -0.96 -10.00 -14.29
C ASP A 316 -1.96 -8.85 -14.42
N LYS A 317 -2.95 -8.84 -13.53
CA LYS A 317 -4.18 -8.06 -13.67
C LYS A 317 -4.37 -7.10 -12.49
N PHE A 318 -4.54 -5.83 -12.79
CA PHE A 318 -4.94 -4.81 -11.83
C PHE A 318 -6.45 -4.57 -11.92
N GLU A 319 -7.18 -5.08 -10.94
CA GLU A 319 -8.62 -4.99 -10.83
C GLU A 319 -9.03 -3.68 -10.15
N LEU A 320 -10.08 -3.05 -10.67
CA LEU A 320 -10.63 -1.80 -10.17
C LEU A 320 -12.16 -1.83 -10.06
N SER A 321 -12.71 -1.13 -9.08
CA SER A 321 -14.12 -0.81 -8.95
C SER A 321 -14.32 0.52 -8.25
N PHE A 322 -15.32 1.30 -8.66
CA PHE A 322 -15.61 2.64 -8.16
C PHE A 322 -16.99 2.65 -7.50
N VAL A 323 -16.99 2.81 -6.18
CA VAL A 323 -18.20 2.75 -5.35
C VAL A 323 -18.56 4.14 -4.87
N GLU A 324 -19.79 4.57 -5.16
CA GLU A 324 -20.35 5.82 -4.65
C GLU A 324 -21.12 5.60 -3.34
N THR A 325 -21.00 6.53 -2.39
CA THR A 325 -21.76 6.47 -1.12
C THR A 325 -23.20 6.95 -1.25
N ALA A 326 -23.49 7.74 -2.29
CA ALA A 326 -24.81 8.18 -2.70
C ALA A 326 -24.79 8.41 -4.22
N ASP A 327 -25.95 8.35 -4.86
CA ASP A 327 -26.10 8.53 -6.31
C ASP A 327 -25.49 9.86 -6.77
N ALA A 328 -24.41 9.80 -7.57
CA ALA A 328 -23.77 10.97 -8.17
C ALA A 328 -24.59 11.57 -9.34
N GLY A 329 -25.51 10.78 -9.90
CA GLY A 329 -26.31 11.11 -11.07
C GLY A 329 -25.79 10.46 -12.34
N ALA A 330 -26.70 10.07 -13.23
CA ALA A 330 -26.41 9.25 -14.41
C ALA A 330 -25.43 9.85 -15.44
N SER A 331 -25.16 11.16 -15.39
CA SER A 331 -24.18 11.81 -16.27
C SER A 331 -22.77 11.84 -15.68
N VAL A 332 -22.62 11.52 -14.40
CA VAL A 332 -21.34 11.48 -13.70
C VAL A 332 -20.77 10.07 -13.77
N LYS A 333 -19.56 9.94 -14.28
CA LYS A 333 -18.91 8.65 -14.52
C LYS A 333 -17.46 8.65 -14.05
N ALA A 334 -16.91 7.46 -13.84
CA ALA A 334 -15.49 7.26 -13.62
C ALA A 334 -14.75 7.17 -14.95
N GLU A 335 -13.58 7.80 -15.04
CA GLU A 335 -12.60 7.53 -16.09
C GLU A 335 -11.22 7.33 -15.47
N VAL A 336 -10.32 6.68 -16.20
CA VAL A 336 -8.92 6.50 -15.79
C VAL A 336 -8.03 6.87 -16.97
N TYR A 337 -7.03 7.70 -16.69
CA TYR A 337 -6.06 8.16 -17.67
C TYR A 337 -4.66 7.77 -17.25
N ASN A 338 -3.83 7.40 -18.22
CA ASN A 338 -2.44 7.03 -17.98
C ASN A 338 -1.48 8.22 -18.08
N SER A 339 -1.96 9.41 -18.44
CA SER A 339 -1.07 10.56 -18.56
C SER A 339 -1.81 11.89 -18.44
N ARG A 340 -1.05 12.93 -18.11
CA ARG A 340 -1.51 14.32 -18.10
C ARG A 340 -0.42 15.22 -18.66
N SER A 341 -0.80 16.12 -19.56
CA SER A 341 0.11 17.14 -20.10
C SER A 341 0.55 18.15 -19.03
N ALA A 342 1.62 18.89 -19.30
CA ALA A 342 2.13 19.95 -18.41
C ALA A 342 1.10 21.07 -18.13
N VAL A 343 0.13 21.25 -19.02
CA VAL A 343 -0.97 22.23 -18.88
C VAL A 343 -2.24 21.64 -18.25
N GLY A 344 -2.19 20.40 -17.79
CA GLY A 344 -3.27 19.76 -17.03
C GLY A 344 -4.30 18.99 -17.86
N ALA A 345 -4.17 18.95 -19.20
CA ALA A 345 -5.05 18.13 -20.02
C ALA A 345 -4.74 16.63 -19.82
N LEU A 346 -5.78 15.86 -19.52
CA LEU A 346 -5.72 14.40 -19.40
C LEU A 346 -5.57 13.74 -20.78
N THR A 347 -4.69 12.76 -20.89
CA THR A 347 -4.37 12.06 -22.14
C THR A 347 -4.21 10.57 -21.90
N ALA A 348 -4.27 9.76 -22.96
CA ALA A 348 -4.20 8.30 -22.88
C ALA A 348 -5.26 7.71 -21.92
N ALA A 349 -6.53 7.95 -22.23
CA ALA A 349 -7.65 7.33 -21.53
C ALA A 349 -7.61 5.81 -21.69
N PHE A 350 -7.85 5.09 -20.60
CA PHE A 350 -8.13 3.66 -20.67
C PHE A 350 -9.55 3.45 -21.19
N ASP A 351 -9.73 2.44 -22.03
CA ASP A 351 -11.06 1.96 -22.38
C ASP A 351 -11.62 1.19 -21.19
N LEU A 352 -12.56 1.80 -20.47
CA LEU A 352 -13.13 1.18 -19.28
C LEU A 352 -14.34 0.28 -19.50
N ASN A 353 -14.92 0.29 -20.70
CA ASN A 353 -16.18 -0.40 -20.99
C ASN A 353 -16.06 -1.43 -22.12
N GLY A 354 -14.87 -1.58 -22.69
CA GLY A 354 -14.55 -2.55 -23.74
C GLY A 354 -15.26 -2.26 -25.08
N ALA A 355 -15.72 -1.02 -25.30
CA ALA A 355 -16.50 -0.65 -26.47
C ALA A 355 -15.75 0.33 -27.39
N ALA A 356 -16.05 0.26 -28.69
CA ALA A 356 -15.50 1.15 -29.72
C ALA A 356 -15.85 2.65 -29.54
N THR A 357 -16.73 3.00 -28.59
CA THR A 357 -17.14 4.37 -28.26
C THR A 357 -17.35 4.55 -26.76
N GLY A 358 -16.48 5.36 -26.14
CA GLY A 358 -16.59 5.81 -24.74
C GLY A 358 -15.56 5.14 -23.82
N THR A 359 -14.97 5.90 -22.91
CA THR A 359 -13.94 5.45 -21.94
C THR A 359 -14.45 5.42 -20.51
N ALA A 360 -15.71 5.81 -20.30
CA ALA A 360 -16.28 6.06 -18.98
C ALA A 360 -17.09 4.87 -18.45
N LEU A 361 -17.06 4.71 -17.13
CA LEU A 361 -17.71 3.63 -16.38
C LEU A 361 -18.66 4.20 -15.34
N ASP A 362 -19.83 3.59 -15.17
CA ASP A 362 -20.80 4.01 -14.15
C ASP A 362 -20.31 3.63 -12.74
N PHE A 363 -20.63 4.48 -11.76
CA PHE A 363 -20.43 4.14 -10.35
C PHE A 363 -21.44 3.08 -9.90
N VAL A 364 -21.05 2.29 -8.90
CA VAL A 364 -21.92 1.28 -8.28
C VAL A 364 -22.14 1.62 -6.81
N SER A 365 -23.29 1.24 -6.26
CA SER A 365 -23.65 1.55 -4.87
C SER A 365 -22.95 0.65 -3.82
N ALA A 366 -22.26 -0.40 -4.26
CA ALA A 366 -21.52 -1.31 -3.40
C ALA A 366 -20.40 -2.02 -4.18
N LYS A 367 -19.33 -2.44 -3.49
CA LYS A 367 -18.23 -3.20 -4.10
C LYS A 367 -18.78 -4.50 -4.71
N PRO A 368 -18.63 -4.72 -6.03
CA PRO A 368 -19.08 -5.94 -6.67
C PRO A 368 -18.17 -7.13 -6.32
N ALA A 369 -18.69 -8.35 -6.47
CA ALA A 369 -17.90 -9.57 -6.27
C ALA A 369 -16.82 -9.80 -7.35
N THR A 370 -17.07 -9.28 -8.55
CA THR A 370 -16.12 -9.24 -9.67
C THR A 370 -15.79 -7.79 -9.95
N ALA A 371 -14.52 -7.49 -10.22
CA ALA A 371 -14.09 -6.14 -10.55
C ALA A 371 -14.89 -5.57 -11.73
N GLN A 372 -15.24 -4.28 -11.68
CA GLN A 372 -15.89 -3.62 -12.80
C GLN A 372 -14.96 -3.55 -14.02
N ILE A 373 -13.66 -3.41 -13.78
CA ILE A 373 -12.65 -3.46 -14.82
C ILE A 373 -11.35 -4.10 -14.34
N THR A 374 -10.61 -4.64 -15.30
CA THR A 374 -9.26 -5.15 -15.16
C THR A 374 -8.34 -4.46 -16.17
N LEU A 375 -7.22 -3.92 -15.69
CA LEU A 375 -6.11 -3.41 -16.50
C LEU A 375 -4.93 -4.38 -16.46
N ASP A 376 -4.07 -4.38 -17.47
CA ASP A 376 -2.83 -5.17 -17.41
C ASP A 376 -1.83 -4.49 -16.47
N ALA A 377 -1.13 -5.26 -15.64
CA ALA A 377 -0.11 -4.71 -14.74
C ALA A 377 0.97 -3.93 -15.51
N THR A 378 1.34 -4.37 -16.71
CA THR A 378 2.26 -3.63 -17.58
C THR A 378 1.74 -2.22 -17.91
N GLN A 379 0.43 -2.02 -18.09
CA GLN A 379 -0.13 -0.70 -18.35
C GLN A 379 -0.13 0.20 -17.11
N VAL A 380 -0.28 -0.40 -15.93
CA VAL A 380 -0.35 0.33 -14.65
C VAL A 380 1.02 0.71 -14.11
N PHE A 381 2.03 -0.13 -14.29
CA PHE A 381 3.36 0.06 -13.68
C PHE A 381 4.44 0.52 -14.67
N SER A 382 4.18 0.58 -15.98
CA SER A 382 5.18 1.07 -16.94
C SER A 382 5.10 2.60 -17.09
N PRO A 383 6.23 3.32 -17.05
CA PRO A 383 6.24 4.78 -17.23
C PRO A 383 5.66 5.21 -18.58
N VAL A 384 4.99 6.37 -18.62
CA VAL A 384 4.54 6.96 -19.88
C VAL A 384 5.57 7.93 -20.42
N ALA A 385 6.05 7.67 -21.65
CA ALA A 385 7.11 8.43 -22.31
C ALA A 385 6.84 9.95 -22.48
N THR A 386 5.58 10.38 -22.35
CA THR A 386 5.16 11.77 -22.58
C THR A 386 4.60 12.47 -21.33
N GLY A 387 4.63 11.82 -20.16
CA GLY A 387 4.12 12.35 -18.90
C GLY A 387 5.17 13.13 -18.09
N ALA A 388 4.73 14.08 -17.27
CA ALA A 388 5.57 14.71 -16.24
C ALA A 388 5.56 13.87 -14.96
N GLU A 389 5.99 12.62 -15.06
CA GLU A 389 6.03 11.67 -13.94
C GLU A 389 7.33 11.88 -13.16
N THR A 390 7.23 12.16 -11.86
CA THR A 390 8.39 12.24 -10.96
C THR A 390 8.28 11.16 -9.92
N ILE A 391 9.22 10.21 -9.94
CA ILE A 391 9.31 9.21 -8.88
C ILE A 391 9.53 9.92 -7.53
N PRO A 392 8.77 9.60 -6.46
CA PRO A 392 8.98 10.22 -5.17
C PRO A 392 10.39 9.92 -4.63
N ALA A 393 11.02 10.90 -3.98
CA ALA A 393 12.40 10.81 -3.50
C ALA A 393 12.67 9.69 -2.46
N SER A 394 11.62 9.09 -1.91
CA SER A 394 11.70 7.92 -1.01
C SER A 394 12.01 6.61 -1.74
N TYR A 395 12.02 6.62 -3.07
CA TYR A 395 12.22 5.44 -3.92
C TYR A 395 13.48 5.57 -4.77
N VAL A 396 13.96 4.45 -5.31
CA VAL A 396 15.27 4.37 -5.94
C VAL A 396 15.18 4.84 -7.39
N SER A 397 16.14 5.67 -7.81
CA SER A 397 16.29 6.05 -9.22
C SER A 397 16.53 4.80 -10.08
N GLY A 398 15.64 4.56 -11.06
CA GLY A 398 15.70 3.41 -11.97
C GLY A 398 14.61 2.36 -11.74
N GLU A 399 13.80 2.51 -10.68
CA GLU A 399 12.52 1.79 -10.56
C GLU A 399 11.52 2.33 -11.60
N ASP A 400 10.66 1.45 -12.12
CA ASP A 400 9.59 1.85 -13.03
C ASP A 400 8.51 2.57 -12.22
N TYR A 401 8.15 3.78 -12.63
CA TYR A 401 7.12 4.60 -11.99
C TYR A 401 6.13 5.09 -13.03
N ASN A 402 4.84 5.04 -12.68
CA ASN A 402 3.75 5.55 -13.48
C ASN A 402 2.74 6.30 -12.60
N GLU A 403 1.98 7.23 -13.19
CA GLU A 403 0.88 7.94 -12.54
C GLU A 403 -0.44 7.66 -13.25
N LEU A 404 -1.41 7.13 -12.51
CA LEU A 404 -2.79 7.06 -12.99
C LEU A 404 -3.61 8.23 -12.46
N PHE A 405 -4.46 8.75 -13.32
CA PHE A 405 -5.41 9.82 -13.02
C PHE A 405 -6.81 9.25 -13.07
N ILE A 406 -7.40 9.01 -11.91
CA ILE A 406 -8.78 8.55 -11.74
C ILE A 406 -9.67 9.78 -11.64
N THR A 407 -10.75 9.84 -12.43
CA THR A 407 -11.61 11.01 -12.45
C THR A 407 -13.03 10.72 -12.01
N VAL A 408 -13.68 11.76 -11.46
CA VAL A 408 -15.13 11.89 -11.42
C VAL A 408 -15.50 12.91 -12.49
N SER A 409 -16.12 12.43 -13.55
CA SER A 409 -16.30 13.18 -14.80
C SER A 409 -17.76 13.42 -15.10
N GLN A 410 -18.11 14.68 -15.35
CA GLN A 410 -19.41 15.05 -15.88
C GLN A 410 -19.41 14.92 -17.40
N THR A 411 -20.00 13.83 -17.89
CA THR A 411 -19.93 13.47 -19.31
C THR A 411 -20.90 14.26 -20.20
N ASP A 412 -21.90 14.92 -19.59
CA ASP A 412 -22.86 15.79 -20.28
C ASP A 412 -23.11 17.06 -19.45
N LEU A 413 -22.49 18.18 -19.85
CA LEU A 413 -22.62 19.48 -19.17
C LEU A 413 -24.02 20.12 -19.30
N THR A 414 -24.99 19.41 -19.86
CA THR A 414 -26.41 19.81 -19.86
C THR A 414 -27.23 19.09 -18.78
N LYS A 415 -26.67 18.07 -18.13
CA LYS A 415 -27.33 17.28 -17.09
C LYS A 415 -26.94 17.75 -15.70
N ILE A 416 -27.88 17.62 -14.77
CA ILE A 416 -27.69 18.01 -13.36
C ILE A 416 -27.00 16.85 -12.63
N MET A 417 -25.97 17.18 -11.87
CA MET A 417 -25.30 16.28 -10.95
C MET A 417 -25.94 16.34 -9.56
N ASN A 418 -25.87 15.24 -8.83
CA ASN A 418 -26.11 15.23 -7.40
C ASN A 418 -24.83 15.69 -6.67
N PHE A 419 -24.87 15.75 -5.34
CA PHE A 419 -23.77 16.20 -4.49
C PHE A 419 -23.87 15.53 -3.12
N ASN A 420 -22.83 15.72 -2.29
CA ASN A 420 -22.63 15.06 -0.99
C ASN A 420 -22.51 13.54 -1.12
N TYR A 421 -21.63 13.10 -2.01
CA TYR A 421 -21.23 11.71 -2.18
C TYR A 421 -19.71 11.59 -2.17
N ASP A 422 -19.23 10.42 -1.78
CA ASP A 422 -17.82 10.06 -1.82
C ASP A 422 -17.62 8.92 -2.82
N ILE A 423 -16.46 8.88 -3.47
CA ILE A 423 -16.06 7.82 -4.39
C ILE A 423 -14.92 7.01 -3.78
N ASN A 424 -15.21 5.75 -3.49
CA ASN A 424 -14.25 4.77 -3.01
C ASN A 424 -13.77 3.89 -4.17
N THR A 425 -12.48 3.97 -4.48
CA THR A 425 -11.84 3.08 -5.43
C THR A 425 -11.35 1.84 -4.69
N HIS A 426 -11.86 0.68 -5.09
CA HIS A 426 -11.36 -0.61 -4.68
C HIS A 426 -10.39 -1.12 -5.73
N ALA A 427 -9.24 -1.61 -5.30
CA ALA A 427 -8.18 -2.07 -6.18
C ALA A 427 -7.54 -3.35 -5.68
N LYS A 428 -7.11 -4.21 -6.61
CA LYS A 428 -6.36 -5.44 -6.30
C LYS A 428 -5.42 -5.79 -7.44
N LEU A 429 -4.16 -6.08 -7.15
CA LEU A 429 -3.23 -6.67 -8.12
C LEU A 429 -3.25 -8.19 -7.96
N ASN A 430 -3.70 -8.90 -8.99
CA ASN A 430 -3.64 -10.35 -9.07
C ASN A 430 -2.52 -10.75 -10.01
N LEU A 431 -1.63 -11.62 -9.54
CA LEU A 431 -0.54 -12.15 -10.33
C LEU A 431 -0.99 -13.44 -11.01
N SER A 432 -0.57 -13.63 -12.26
CA SER A 432 -1.03 -14.75 -13.07
C SER A 432 -0.42 -16.10 -12.69
N ASP A 433 0.76 -16.08 -12.06
CA ASP A 433 1.41 -17.29 -11.57
C ASP A 433 0.82 -17.69 -10.20
N ALA A 434 0.24 -18.89 -10.15
CA ALA A 434 -0.33 -19.45 -8.92
C ALA A 434 0.69 -19.65 -7.79
N ASN A 435 2.00 -19.62 -8.08
CA ASN A 435 3.07 -19.68 -7.08
C ASN A 435 3.45 -18.30 -6.52
N GLN A 436 2.78 -17.23 -6.94
CA GLN A 436 3.00 -15.87 -6.43
C GLN A 436 1.86 -15.46 -5.49
N LEU A 437 2.16 -14.54 -4.58
CA LEU A 437 1.20 -13.93 -3.66
C LEU A 437 0.54 -12.72 -4.32
N ASP A 438 -0.76 -12.82 -4.54
CA ASP A 438 -1.59 -11.69 -4.93
C ASP A 438 -1.53 -10.56 -3.90
N HIS A 439 -1.83 -9.35 -4.34
CA HIS A 439 -2.02 -8.24 -3.44
C HIS A 439 -3.35 -8.34 -2.70
N CYS A 440 -3.38 -7.79 -1.49
CA CYS A 440 -4.58 -7.60 -0.71
C CYS A 440 -5.52 -6.61 -1.41
N ASP A 441 -6.83 -6.76 -1.17
CA ASP A 441 -7.81 -5.76 -1.55
C ASP A 441 -7.53 -4.43 -0.84
N VAL A 442 -7.36 -3.36 -1.61
CA VAL A 442 -7.18 -2.00 -1.09
C VAL A 442 -8.43 -1.18 -1.38
N THR A 443 -8.85 -0.38 -0.40
CA THR A 443 -9.91 0.62 -0.58
C THR A 443 -9.32 2.01 -0.34
N LYS A 444 -9.49 2.92 -1.30
CA LYS A 444 -9.07 4.32 -1.19
C LYS A 444 -10.25 5.24 -1.46
N ASN A 445 -10.52 6.15 -0.53
CA ASN A 445 -11.40 7.28 -0.82
C ASN A 445 -10.66 8.25 -1.75
N THR A 446 -11.08 8.30 -3.01
CA THR A 446 -10.43 9.10 -4.05
C THR A 446 -11.04 10.50 -4.16
N HIS A 447 -12.35 10.63 -3.94
CA HIS A 447 -13.06 11.89 -4.11
C HIS A 447 -14.13 12.09 -3.03
N ASN A 448 -14.17 13.29 -2.44
CA ASN A 448 -15.31 13.80 -1.69
C ASN A 448 -15.96 14.90 -2.54
N VAL A 449 -17.24 14.73 -2.88
CA VAL A 449 -17.96 15.68 -3.74
C VAL A 449 -19.06 16.36 -2.94
N GLY A 450 -18.85 17.64 -2.64
CA GLY A 450 -19.84 18.51 -2.01
C GLY A 450 -20.54 19.42 -3.01
N VAL A 451 -21.11 20.50 -2.50
CA VAL A 451 -21.70 21.60 -3.28
C VAL A 451 -21.12 22.93 -2.82
N ASN A 452 -20.95 23.89 -3.71
CA ASN A 452 -20.49 25.24 -3.38
C ASN A 452 -21.62 26.12 -2.81
N GLY A 453 -22.18 25.70 -1.69
CA GLY A 453 -23.26 26.42 -1.05
C GLY A 453 -23.80 25.76 0.20
N ALA A 454 -24.83 26.36 0.76
CA ALA A 454 -25.62 25.82 1.86
C ALA A 454 -26.75 24.94 1.30
N VAL A 455 -27.10 23.88 2.02
CA VAL A 455 -28.22 23.00 1.69
C VAL A 455 -29.23 23.04 2.83
N LEU A 456 -30.47 23.41 2.54
CA LEU A 456 -31.59 23.44 3.48
C LEU A 456 -32.66 22.45 3.03
N LYS A 457 -32.93 21.41 3.82
CA LYS A 457 -33.99 20.45 3.56
C LYS A 457 -35.24 20.82 4.36
N VAL A 458 -36.35 21.01 3.64
CA VAL A 458 -37.64 21.40 4.20
C VAL A 458 -38.67 20.31 3.89
N PRO A 459 -38.89 19.37 4.82
CA PRO A 459 -39.85 18.29 4.62
C PRO A 459 -41.29 18.77 4.86
N TYR A 460 -42.27 18.05 4.29
CA TYR A 460 -43.70 18.21 4.56
C TYR A 460 -44.29 19.62 4.32
N THR A 461 -43.74 20.38 3.38
CA THR A 461 -44.30 21.68 3.00
C THR A 461 -45.60 21.50 2.22
N VAL A 462 -46.59 22.34 2.47
CA VAL A 462 -47.88 22.28 1.78
C VAL A 462 -48.03 23.45 0.83
N ALA A 463 -48.42 23.20 -0.42
CA ALA A 463 -48.65 24.22 -1.44
C ALA A 463 -49.99 24.97 -1.27
N GLY A 464 -50.30 25.33 -0.01
CA GLY A 464 -51.45 26.13 0.38
C GLY A 464 -51.12 27.62 0.48
N THR A 465 -52.14 28.46 0.26
CA THR A 465 -51.99 29.92 0.28
C THR A 465 -51.40 30.40 1.60
N GLY A 466 -50.31 31.18 1.51
CA GLY A 466 -49.65 31.80 2.66
C GLY A 466 -48.63 30.93 3.40
N ASN A 467 -48.43 29.67 2.98
CA ASN A 467 -47.29 28.86 3.44
C ASN A 467 -46.01 29.34 2.77
N PHE A 468 -44.90 29.37 3.50
CA PHE A 468 -43.65 29.89 2.96
C PHE A 468 -42.40 29.28 3.60
N VAL A 469 -41.30 29.38 2.87
CA VAL A 469 -39.94 29.17 3.38
C VAL A 469 -39.23 30.51 3.33
N ARG A 470 -38.67 30.93 4.46
CA ARG A 470 -37.80 32.11 4.56
C ARG A 470 -36.36 31.66 4.57
N ILE A 471 -35.54 32.26 3.71
CA ILE A 471 -34.10 32.05 3.69
C ILE A 471 -33.41 33.37 3.99
N THR A 472 -32.56 33.36 5.01
CA THR A 472 -31.72 34.49 5.41
C THR A 472 -30.29 34.22 4.96
N ASN A 473 -29.71 35.20 4.27
CA ASN A 473 -28.32 35.21 3.86
C ASN A 473 -27.56 36.27 4.67
N GLU A 474 -26.74 35.82 5.60
CA GLU A 474 -25.83 36.65 6.40
C GLU A 474 -24.49 36.86 5.71
N HIS A 475 -24.27 36.32 4.51
CA HIS A 475 -23.08 36.59 3.73
C HIS A 475 -23.06 38.04 3.21
N THR A 476 -21.87 38.51 2.84
CA THR A 476 -21.66 39.87 2.28
C THR A 476 -21.96 39.96 0.80
N VAL A 477 -22.24 38.84 0.14
CA VAL A 477 -22.57 38.74 -1.29
C VAL A 477 -23.97 38.16 -1.43
N ALA A 478 -24.72 38.60 -2.45
CA ALA A 478 -26.02 38.03 -2.77
C ALA A 478 -25.89 36.54 -3.15
N ALA A 479 -26.88 35.75 -2.78
CA ALA A 479 -26.91 34.31 -3.03
C ALA A 479 -27.96 33.96 -4.09
N GLU A 480 -27.59 33.11 -5.03
CA GLU A 480 -28.55 32.41 -5.88
C GLU A 480 -29.20 31.28 -5.10
N VAL A 481 -30.47 31.02 -5.40
CA VAL A 481 -31.24 29.94 -4.76
C VAL A 481 -31.81 29.05 -5.83
N THR A 482 -31.53 27.76 -5.71
CA THR A 482 -32.20 26.71 -6.46
C THR A 482 -32.92 25.77 -5.51
N VAL A 483 -33.97 25.12 -6.01
CA VAL A 483 -34.73 24.15 -5.23
C VAL A 483 -35.00 22.88 -6.01
N ASP A 484 -34.90 21.76 -5.30
CA ASP A 484 -35.38 20.45 -5.74
C ASP A 484 -36.72 20.18 -5.09
N LEU A 485 -37.69 19.78 -5.90
CA LEU A 485 -39.08 19.55 -5.49
C LEU A 485 -39.40 18.07 -5.63
N PHE A 486 -39.94 17.49 -4.57
CA PHE A 486 -40.39 16.10 -4.53
C PHE A 486 -41.84 16.07 -4.00
N SER A 487 -42.80 15.57 -4.77
CA SER A 487 -44.18 15.42 -4.30
C SER A 487 -44.37 14.10 -3.56
N GLU A 488 -45.19 14.10 -2.50
CA GLU A 488 -45.67 12.89 -1.84
C GLU A 488 -46.92 12.32 -2.54
N SER A 489 -47.06 10.99 -2.63
CA SER A 489 -48.27 10.32 -3.16
C SER A 489 -48.77 9.20 -2.24
N ALA A 490 -50.00 8.75 -2.45
CA ALA A 490 -50.57 7.60 -1.73
C ALA A 490 -50.11 6.21 -2.26
N ASP A 491 -49.65 6.09 -3.52
CA ASP A 491 -49.42 4.80 -4.20
C ASP A 491 -48.03 4.61 -4.86
N GLY A 492 -47.26 5.68 -5.07
CA GLY A 492 -45.82 5.64 -5.35
C GLY A 492 -45.34 5.52 -6.81
N THR A 493 -46.19 5.58 -7.85
CA THR A 493 -45.82 5.04 -9.19
C THR A 493 -46.03 5.90 -10.47
N THR A 494 -45.86 7.23 -10.51
CA THR A 494 -45.92 8.01 -11.79
C THR A 494 -44.77 9.01 -12.05
N GLY A 495 -44.55 9.38 -13.33
CA GLY A 495 -43.44 10.22 -13.83
C GLY A 495 -43.58 11.75 -13.61
N ASN A 496 -42.44 12.46 -13.62
CA ASN A 496 -42.25 13.91 -13.33
C ASN A 496 -42.68 14.40 -11.94
N ARG A 497 -42.65 13.51 -10.92
CA ARG A 497 -42.91 13.81 -9.50
C ARG A 497 -41.72 14.43 -8.75
N ALA A 498 -40.57 14.52 -9.42
CA ALA A 498 -39.42 15.24 -8.94
C ALA A 498 -38.88 16.15 -10.05
N VAL A 499 -38.51 17.37 -9.68
CA VAL A 499 -37.72 18.26 -10.54
C VAL A 499 -36.57 18.82 -9.74
N THR A 500 -35.44 19.03 -10.42
CA THR A 500 -34.22 19.52 -9.80
C THR A 500 -33.76 20.83 -10.42
N ALA A 501 -33.06 21.64 -9.63
CA ALA A 501 -32.46 22.92 -9.99
C ALA A 501 -33.48 23.93 -10.54
N VAL A 502 -34.64 24.05 -9.90
CA VAL A 502 -35.59 25.14 -10.18
C VAL A 502 -34.99 26.43 -9.65
N LYS A 503 -34.77 27.42 -10.52
CA LYS A 503 -34.16 28.70 -10.13
C LYS A 503 -35.20 29.60 -9.48
N LEU A 504 -34.87 30.15 -8.32
CA LEU A 504 -35.70 31.12 -7.60
C LEU A 504 -35.04 32.51 -7.61
N ALA A 505 -35.74 33.50 -7.07
CA ALA A 505 -35.18 34.83 -6.86
C ALA A 505 -33.99 34.77 -5.88
N ASN A 506 -32.98 35.61 -6.10
CA ASN A 506 -31.79 35.66 -5.24
C ASN A 506 -32.10 36.24 -3.85
N VAL A 507 -31.30 35.84 -2.85
CA VAL A 507 -31.29 36.50 -1.52
C VAL A 507 -30.19 37.55 -1.51
N PRO A 508 -30.50 38.86 -1.39
CA PRO A 508 -29.46 39.89 -1.31
C PRO A 508 -28.50 39.66 -0.14
N ALA A 509 -27.32 40.28 -0.20
CA ALA A 509 -26.38 40.29 0.90
C ALA A 509 -27.02 40.84 2.19
N LYS A 510 -26.74 40.21 3.34
CA LYS A 510 -27.25 40.62 4.66
C LYS A 510 -28.78 40.81 4.68
N SER A 511 -29.50 39.92 4.01
CA SER A 511 -30.95 40.04 3.82
C SER A 511 -31.68 38.72 4.01
N SER A 512 -33.01 38.78 3.98
CA SER A 512 -33.89 37.62 4.12
C SER A 512 -35.03 37.71 3.12
N VAL A 513 -35.32 36.61 2.42
CA VAL A 513 -36.38 36.53 1.40
C VAL A 513 -37.38 35.44 1.78
N VAL A 514 -38.65 35.73 1.54
CA VAL A 514 -39.76 34.79 1.73
C VAL A 514 -40.13 34.20 0.37
N TYR A 515 -40.02 32.88 0.27
CA TYR A 515 -40.48 32.10 -0.87
C TYR A 515 -41.81 31.43 -0.51
N TYR A 516 -42.92 31.93 -1.06
CA TYR A 516 -44.21 31.29 -0.87
C TYR A 516 -44.22 29.93 -1.57
N VAL A 517 -44.66 28.89 -0.85
CA VAL A 517 -44.64 27.51 -1.35
C VAL A 517 -45.41 27.36 -2.67
N PRO A 518 -46.61 27.97 -2.87
CA PRO A 518 -47.30 27.90 -4.16
C PRO A 518 -46.51 28.49 -5.33
N ASP A 519 -45.76 29.58 -5.10
CA ASP A 519 -44.96 30.24 -6.13
C ASP A 519 -43.72 29.42 -6.47
N VAL A 520 -43.09 28.80 -5.46
CA VAL A 520 -41.95 27.89 -5.65
C VAL A 520 -42.37 26.68 -6.49
N VAL A 521 -43.52 26.08 -6.18
CA VAL A 521 -44.06 24.96 -6.93
C VAL A 521 -44.43 25.38 -8.36
N GLN A 522 -45.04 26.56 -8.52
CA GLN A 522 -45.36 27.10 -9.84
C GLN A 522 -44.09 27.33 -10.68
N ALA A 523 -43.01 27.83 -10.09
CA ALA A 523 -41.72 27.94 -10.78
C ALA A 523 -41.21 26.57 -11.26
N GLY A 524 -41.43 25.50 -10.50
CA GLY A 524 -41.12 24.13 -10.94
C GLY A 524 -41.97 23.67 -12.13
N VAL A 525 -43.25 24.02 -12.15
CA VAL A 525 -44.16 23.77 -13.29
C VAL A 525 -43.63 24.50 -14.53
N ASP A 526 -43.39 25.81 -14.40
CA ASP A 526 -43.07 26.69 -15.52
C ASP A 526 -41.67 26.41 -16.10
N GLN A 527 -40.68 26.12 -15.25
CA GLN A 527 -39.29 25.94 -15.69
C GLN A 527 -38.96 24.50 -16.07
N LYS A 528 -39.62 23.51 -15.45
CA LYS A 528 -39.20 22.10 -15.50
C LYS A 528 -40.34 21.11 -15.77
N ASN A 529 -41.55 21.59 -16.10
CA ASN A 529 -42.73 20.76 -16.32
C ASN A 529 -43.06 19.84 -15.12
N TYR A 530 -42.89 20.36 -13.90
CA TYR A 530 -43.24 19.63 -12.69
C TYR A 530 -44.74 19.32 -12.64
N ALA A 531 -45.09 18.04 -12.47
CA ALA A 531 -46.48 17.60 -12.52
C ALA A 531 -47.14 17.42 -11.13
N GLY A 532 -46.34 17.42 -10.05
CA GLY A 532 -46.82 17.27 -8.68
C GLY A 532 -47.33 15.86 -8.33
N SER A 533 -48.20 15.77 -7.33
CA SER A 533 -48.74 14.47 -6.87
C SER A 533 -49.50 13.77 -7.98
N ASP A 534 -49.14 12.51 -8.21
CA ASP A 534 -49.77 11.63 -9.19
C ASP A 534 -49.78 12.12 -10.64
N GLY A 535 -48.98 13.14 -10.97
CA GLY A 535 -48.85 13.69 -12.32
C GLY A 535 -50.02 14.57 -12.76
N VAL A 536 -50.85 15.05 -11.82
CA VAL A 536 -52.10 15.76 -12.14
C VAL A 536 -52.11 17.20 -11.63
N THR A 537 -51.75 17.43 -10.36
CA THR A 537 -51.74 18.77 -9.76
C THR A 537 -50.50 19.01 -8.92
N ALA A 538 -49.86 20.15 -9.14
CA ALA A 538 -48.69 20.59 -8.37
C ALA A 538 -49.08 21.45 -7.17
N ASN A 539 -50.09 22.31 -7.30
CA ASN A 539 -50.53 23.24 -6.25
C ASN A 539 -51.85 22.81 -5.59
N GLY A 540 -51.95 22.98 -4.27
CA GLY A 540 -53.17 22.64 -3.53
C GLY A 540 -52.97 22.59 -2.00
N ALA A 541 -54.05 22.87 -1.26
CA ALA A 541 -54.04 23.00 0.20
C ALA A 541 -53.69 21.70 0.96
N ASN A 542 -53.67 20.55 0.29
CA ASN A 542 -53.31 19.25 0.87
C ASN A 542 -52.15 18.56 0.13
N LEU A 543 -51.54 19.24 -0.85
CA LEU A 543 -50.43 18.67 -1.61
C LEU A 543 -49.13 18.94 -0.87
N ARG A 544 -48.44 17.85 -0.52
CA ARG A 544 -47.21 17.88 0.26
C ARG A 544 -46.01 17.74 -0.65
N HIS A 545 -45.00 18.54 -0.34
CA HIS A 545 -43.72 18.55 -1.03
C HIS A 545 -42.60 18.50 -0.01
N THR A 546 -41.59 17.69 -0.31
CA THR A 546 -40.26 17.84 0.27
C THR A 546 -39.44 18.73 -0.64
N MET A 547 -38.81 19.76 -0.07
CA MET A 547 -38.01 20.73 -0.81
C MET A 547 -36.57 20.71 -0.32
N THR A 548 -35.61 20.70 -1.24
CA THR A 548 -34.19 20.89 -0.90
C THR A 548 -33.70 22.15 -1.57
N PHE A 549 -33.44 23.19 -0.78
CA PHE A 549 -32.87 24.45 -1.27
C PHE A 549 -31.36 24.37 -1.27
N THR A 550 -30.74 24.78 -2.37
CA THR A 550 -29.30 25.03 -2.48
C THR A 550 -29.09 26.53 -2.63
N VAL A 551 -28.31 27.11 -1.73
CA VAL A 551 -28.07 28.56 -1.63
C VAL A 551 -26.58 28.82 -1.83
N THR A 552 -26.19 29.64 -2.79
CA THR A 552 -24.77 29.89 -3.16
C THR A 552 -24.09 30.84 -2.17
N SER A 553 -24.13 30.49 -0.88
CA SER A 553 -23.43 31.16 0.19
C SER A 553 -22.90 30.13 1.18
N PRO A 554 -21.83 30.44 1.94
CA PRO A 554 -21.24 29.51 2.88
C PRO A 554 -22.29 28.97 3.86
N LYS A 555 -22.27 27.65 4.13
CA LYS A 555 -23.29 26.95 4.93
C LYS A 555 -23.65 27.70 6.23
N ASN A 556 -22.63 28.07 7.01
CA ASN A 556 -22.79 28.73 8.31
C ASN A 556 -23.28 30.20 8.25
N THR A 557 -23.58 30.72 7.06
CA THR A 557 -24.12 32.07 6.86
C THR A 557 -25.54 32.06 6.29
N VAL A 558 -26.13 30.88 6.10
CA VAL A 558 -27.47 30.72 5.53
C VAL A 558 -28.37 30.06 6.56
N HIS A 559 -29.54 30.68 6.79
CA HIS A 559 -30.52 30.20 7.76
C HIS A 559 -31.89 30.04 7.12
N GLY A 560 -32.59 28.97 7.47
CA GLY A 560 -33.93 28.69 6.96
C GLY A 560 -34.99 28.66 8.05
N VAL A 561 -36.17 29.20 7.76
CA VAL A 561 -37.38 29.01 8.58
C VAL A 561 -38.53 28.65 7.67
N SER A 562 -39.25 27.57 7.97
CA SER A 562 -40.45 27.17 7.21
C SER A 562 -41.69 27.39 8.05
N VAL A 563 -42.74 27.95 7.45
CA VAL A 563 -44.01 28.24 8.12
C VAL A 563 -45.17 27.68 7.33
N GLN A 564 -46.02 26.93 8.03
CA GLN A 564 -47.27 26.40 7.53
C GLN A 564 -48.45 27.04 8.27
N LYS A 565 -49.30 27.75 7.53
CA LYS A 565 -50.56 28.28 8.04
C LYS A 565 -51.57 27.15 8.19
N LEU A 566 -52.25 27.13 9.33
CA LEU A 566 -53.38 26.24 9.56
C LEU A 566 -54.69 27.01 9.42
N SER A 567 -55.74 26.31 9.00
CA SER A 567 -57.11 26.85 8.94
C SER A 567 -57.65 27.30 10.30
N THR A 568 -57.04 26.85 11.41
CA THR A 568 -57.39 27.21 12.78
C THR A 568 -56.79 28.54 13.25
N GLY A 569 -56.00 29.23 12.41
CA GLY A 569 -55.41 30.54 12.72
C GLY A 569 -54.11 30.50 13.53
N GLN A 570 -53.55 29.31 13.80
CA GLN A 570 -52.22 29.15 14.40
C GLN A 570 -51.23 28.68 13.33
N ASP A 571 -50.14 29.43 13.15
CA ASP A 571 -49.06 29.08 12.24
C ASP A 571 -48.12 28.07 12.91
N ARG A 572 -47.71 27.04 12.17
CA ARG A 572 -46.69 26.09 12.61
C ARG A 572 -45.36 26.44 11.98
N VAL A 573 -44.32 26.59 12.81
CA VAL A 573 -42.94 26.61 12.34
C VAL A 573 -42.47 25.18 12.15
N MET A 574 -42.08 24.84 10.93
CA MET A 574 -41.60 23.53 10.56
C MET A 574 -40.08 23.49 10.65
N PRO A 575 -39.49 22.36 11.06
CA PRO A 575 -38.05 22.22 11.11
C PRO A 575 -37.46 22.35 9.70
N VAL A 576 -36.40 23.15 9.59
CA VAL A 576 -35.51 23.16 8.44
C VAL A 576 -34.26 22.39 8.86
N LEU A 577 -33.91 21.35 8.11
CA LEU A 577 -32.72 20.56 8.37
C LEU A 577 -31.57 21.16 7.56
N ASP A 578 -30.44 21.42 8.21
CA ASP A 578 -29.22 21.87 7.57
C ASP A 578 -28.00 21.13 8.14
N LEU A 579 -26.82 21.46 7.61
CA LEU A 579 -25.53 20.89 8.00
C LEU A 579 -24.60 21.95 8.59
N ASN A 580 -25.17 23.01 9.15
CA ASN A 580 -24.41 24.14 9.65
C ASN A 580 -23.79 23.81 11.01
N ASP A 581 -22.59 24.34 11.26
CA ASP A 581 -21.88 24.16 12.52
C ASP A 581 -22.27 25.31 13.46
N TRP A 582 -23.30 25.11 14.29
CA TRP A 582 -23.83 26.15 15.16
C TRP A 582 -23.03 26.25 16.46
N GLN A 583 -22.62 27.47 16.82
CA GLN A 583 -22.34 27.85 18.21
C GLN A 583 -23.40 28.89 18.58
N GLN A 584 -24.22 28.58 19.58
CA GLN A 584 -25.23 29.50 20.12
C GLN A 584 -24.60 30.56 21.02
#